data_AF-A0AAD0BUK6-F1
#
_entry.id   AF-A0AAD0BUK6-F1
#
_cell.length_a   1.000
_cell.length_b   1.000
_cell.length_c   1.000
_cell.angle_alpha   90.00
_cell.angle_beta   90.00
_cell.angle_gamma   90.00
#
_symmetry.space_group_name_H-M   'P 1'
#
loop_
_entity.id
_entity.type
_entity.pdbx_description
1 polymer ?
#
loop_
_entity_poly.entity_id
_entity_poly.type
_entity_poly.pdbx_seq_one_letter_code
_entity_poly.pdbx_strand_id
1 'polypeptide(L)'
;MKCSHCFRASGLLLCLATLQVQARALHECIVVPQATVVTDMPAGLDEFEQRLWTANAGQVVSKGTDTLLLLRLFSESPGVMDSQEFTKVTGILKGYTPSAEGIPEVLDARMTSGGAGFAHKGDYWLSDSADIELHRPHKRDSPMEVKVTSVGWNSYRKEDRSFYLQFTCQPREIPVEKLSAWQGGNGNLWRSFGPTK
;
A
#
# COMPACT_ATOMS: atom_id res chain seq x y z
N MET A 1 43.76 -64.95 -6.74
CA MET A 1 44.82 -63.94 -6.49
C MET A 1 44.44 -62.64 -7.19
N LYS A 2 44.53 -61.51 -6.45
CA LYS A 2 44.49 -60.08 -6.88
C LYS A 2 43.12 -59.55 -7.39
N CYS A 3 42.30 -58.86 -6.57
CA CYS A 3 42.35 -57.48 -6.01
C CYS A 3 41.93 -56.35 -6.98
N SER A 4 41.07 -55.47 -6.46
CA SER A 4 40.73 -54.09 -6.88
C SER A 4 39.78 -53.93 -8.08
N HIS A 5 38.70 -53.14 -8.06
CA HIS A 5 38.44 -51.88 -7.36
C HIS A 5 36.96 -51.73 -6.97
N CYS A 6 36.72 -51.33 -5.71
CA CYS A 6 35.45 -50.74 -5.27
C CYS A 6 35.38 -49.29 -5.77
N PHE A 7 34.46 -48.97 -6.67
CA PHE A 7 34.02 -47.58 -6.86
C PHE A 7 32.96 -47.26 -5.82
N ARG A 8 33.36 -46.56 -4.76
CA ARG A 8 32.42 -45.88 -3.85
C ARG A 8 31.81 -44.70 -4.62
N ALA A 9 30.61 -44.87 -5.13
CA ALA A 9 29.76 -43.75 -5.54
C ALA A 9 29.35 -42.98 -4.28
N SER A 10 30.15 -41.98 -3.91
CA SER A 10 29.80 -41.04 -2.86
C SER A 10 28.74 -40.10 -3.43
N GLY A 11 27.47 -40.37 -3.09
CA GLY A 11 26.36 -39.49 -3.39
C GLY A 11 26.55 -38.16 -2.67
N LEU A 12 27.02 -37.16 -3.39
CA LEU A 12 26.91 -35.76 -2.96
C LEU A 12 25.44 -35.36 -3.15
N LEU A 13 24.62 -35.55 -2.11
CA LEU A 13 23.33 -34.87 -2.02
C LEU A 13 23.63 -33.38 -1.82
N LEU A 14 23.65 -32.64 -2.92
CA LEU A 14 23.47 -31.19 -2.91
C LEU A 14 22.04 -30.92 -2.42
N CYS A 15 21.90 -30.71 -1.12
CA CYS A 15 20.73 -30.03 -0.57
C CYS A 15 20.73 -28.59 -1.10
N LEU A 16 20.17 -28.41 -2.30
CA LEU A 16 19.69 -27.12 -2.77
C LEU A 16 18.56 -26.72 -1.83
N ALA A 17 18.91 -26.03 -0.75
CA ALA A 17 17.96 -25.26 0.03
C ALA A 17 17.44 -24.16 -0.90
N THR A 18 16.33 -24.45 -1.59
CA THR A 18 15.51 -23.41 -2.19
C THR A 18 14.97 -22.58 -1.03
N LEU A 19 15.66 -21.48 -0.70
CA LEU A 19 15.06 -20.38 0.02
C LEU A 19 13.85 -19.95 -0.82
N GLN A 20 12.67 -20.46 -0.46
CA GLN A 20 11.42 -19.87 -0.92
C GLN A 20 11.38 -18.47 -0.34
N VAL A 21 11.94 -17.51 -1.09
CA VAL A 21 11.69 -16.10 -0.85
C VAL A 21 10.19 -15.96 -1.04
N GLN A 22 9.44 -15.83 0.05
CA GLN A 22 7.99 -15.64 0.00
C GLN A 22 7.71 -14.21 -0.48
N ALA A 23 6.70 -14.05 -1.33
CA ALA A 23 6.17 -12.74 -1.67
C ALA A 23 5.76 -12.01 -0.39
N ARG A 24 6.28 -10.80 -0.19
CA ARG A 24 5.99 -10.01 1.01
C ARG A 24 4.82 -9.09 0.70
N ALA A 25 3.66 -9.40 1.27
CA ALA A 25 2.53 -8.49 1.31
C ALA A 25 2.52 -7.74 2.66
N LEU A 26 2.44 -6.42 2.60
CA LEU A 26 2.36 -5.54 3.76
C LEU A 26 1.07 -4.72 3.66
N HIS A 27 0.32 -4.69 4.76
CA HIS A 27 -0.92 -3.93 4.88
C HIS A 27 -0.82 -3.04 6.12
N GLU A 28 -0.96 -1.72 5.95
CA GLU A 28 -1.06 -0.75 7.05
C GLU A 28 -2.45 -0.11 7.05
N CYS A 29 -3.02 0.01 8.24
CA CYS A 29 -4.22 0.80 8.50
C CYS A 29 -3.86 1.86 9.52
N ILE A 30 -3.92 3.10 9.10
CA ILE A 30 -3.46 4.23 9.90
C ILE A 30 -4.59 5.22 10.03
N VAL A 31 -4.84 5.65 11.27
CA VAL A 31 -5.74 6.76 11.56
C VAL A 31 -4.90 7.99 11.80
N VAL A 32 -5.20 9.07 11.10
CA VAL A 32 -4.48 10.34 11.22
C VAL A 32 -5.46 11.42 11.67
N PRO A 33 -5.44 11.80 12.95
CA PRO A 33 -6.29 12.88 13.45
C PRO A 33 -5.74 14.25 13.00
N GLN A 34 -6.64 15.24 12.93
CA GLN A 34 -6.31 16.65 12.62
C GLN A 34 -5.54 16.79 11.30
N ALA A 35 -6.08 16.16 10.26
CA ALA A 35 -5.45 16.01 8.97
C ALA A 35 -6.37 16.44 7.83
N THR A 36 -5.78 16.72 6.68
CA THR A 36 -6.46 16.90 5.39
C THR A 36 -5.62 16.28 4.28
N VAL A 37 -6.28 15.84 3.21
CA VAL A 37 -5.59 15.40 2.00
C VAL A 37 -5.15 16.60 1.17
N VAL A 38 -4.02 16.48 0.50
CA VAL A 38 -3.51 17.47 -0.46
C VAL A 38 -3.81 16.99 -1.86
N THR A 39 -4.56 17.78 -2.61
CA THR A 39 -4.94 17.50 -4.01
C THR A 39 -4.28 18.46 -5.00
N ASP A 40 -3.92 19.66 -4.55
CA ASP A 40 -3.38 20.69 -5.42
C ASP A 40 -1.98 20.33 -5.92
N MET A 41 -1.75 20.56 -7.20
CA MET A 41 -0.45 20.35 -7.84
C MET A 41 0.48 21.53 -7.57
N PRO A 42 1.70 21.30 -7.04
CA PRO A 42 2.71 22.34 -6.89
C PRO A 42 3.09 22.95 -8.24
N ALA A 43 3.37 24.26 -8.25
CA ALA A 43 3.90 24.94 -9.42
C ALA A 43 5.37 24.56 -9.68
N GLY A 44 5.81 24.62 -10.94
CA GLY A 44 7.21 24.48 -11.31
C GLY A 44 7.74 23.04 -11.40
N LEU A 45 6.87 22.03 -11.30
CA LEU A 45 7.23 20.64 -11.52
C LEU A 45 7.44 20.35 -13.02
N ASP A 46 8.46 19.57 -13.35
CA ASP A 46 8.61 19.06 -14.72
C ASP A 46 7.54 18.00 -15.06
N GLU A 47 7.44 17.58 -16.33
CA GLU A 47 6.41 16.63 -16.76
C GLU A 47 6.48 15.30 -15.98
N PHE A 48 7.70 14.84 -15.68
CA PHE A 48 7.90 13.60 -14.97
C PHE A 48 7.50 13.72 -13.50
N GLU A 49 7.90 14.79 -12.83
CA GLU A 49 7.50 15.13 -11.47
C GLU A 49 5.98 15.31 -11.33
N GLN A 50 5.33 15.94 -12.32
CA GLN A 50 3.86 16.06 -12.36
C GLN A 50 3.17 14.69 -12.41
N ARG A 51 3.72 13.73 -13.15
CA ARG A 51 3.20 12.35 -13.20
C ARG A 51 3.36 11.66 -11.85
N LEU A 52 4.51 11.80 -11.20
CA LEU A 52 4.73 11.24 -9.86
C LEU A 52 3.83 11.90 -8.81
N TRP A 53 3.63 13.22 -8.91
CA TRP A 53 2.73 13.96 -8.03
C TRP A 53 1.30 13.48 -8.20
N THR A 54 0.81 13.38 -9.43
CA THR A 54 -0.55 12.93 -9.75
C THR A 54 -0.83 11.53 -9.17
N ALA A 55 0.15 10.63 -9.18
CA ALA A 55 0.05 9.31 -8.54
C ALA A 55 -0.04 9.35 -7.00
N ASN A 56 0.26 10.48 -6.37
CA ASN A 56 0.22 10.67 -4.93
C ASN A 56 -0.79 11.75 -4.49
N ALA A 57 -1.39 12.48 -5.42
CA ALA A 57 -2.43 13.46 -5.15
C ALA A 57 -3.62 12.77 -4.45
N GLY A 58 -4.16 13.40 -3.41
CA GLY A 58 -5.18 12.80 -2.53
C GLY A 58 -4.64 11.73 -1.57
N GLN A 59 -3.38 11.33 -1.70
CA GLN A 59 -2.69 10.40 -0.78
C GLN A 59 -1.66 11.11 0.11
N VAL A 60 -1.26 12.34 -0.23
CA VAL A 60 -0.43 13.23 0.59
C VAL A 60 -1.31 13.85 1.68
N VAL A 61 -0.79 13.92 2.90
CA VAL A 61 -1.50 14.35 4.10
C VAL A 61 -0.81 15.54 4.74
N SER A 62 -1.60 16.55 5.10
CA SER A 62 -1.14 17.74 5.82
C SER A 62 -2.04 18.02 7.04
N LYS A 63 -1.68 19.03 7.85
CA LYS A 63 -2.50 19.43 9.00
C LYS A 63 -3.85 19.97 8.53
N GLY A 64 -4.91 19.53 9.19
CA GLY A 64 -6.28 19.92 8.87
C GLY A 64 -7.24 19.66 10.03
N THR A 65 -8.52 19.54 9.71
CA THR A 65 -9.59 19.40 10.71
C THR A 65 -10.22 18.02 10.75
N ASP A 66 -10.00 17.19 9.73
CA ASP A 66 -10.60 15.86 9.64
C ASP A 66 -9.76 14.81 10.38
N THR A 67 -10.37 13.65 10.55
CA THR A 67 -9.66 12.41 10.88
C THR A 67 -9.62 11.57 9.61
N LEU A 68 -8.44 11.14 9.17
CA LEU A 68 -8.28 10.34 7.95
C LEU A 68 -8.02 8.88 8.28
N LEU A 69 -8.57 7.98 7.45
CA LEU A 69 -8.16 6.58 7.37
C LEU A 69 -7.26 6.39 6.15
N LEU A 70 -6.07 5.86 6.38
CA LEU A 70 -5.08 5.57 5.36
C LEU A 70 -4.91 4.04 5.30
N LEU A 71 -5.22 3.47 4.15
CA LEU A 71 -4.93 2.07 3.83
C LEU A 71 -3.72 2.05 2.90
N ARG A 72 -2.71 1.29 3.26
CA ARG A 72 -1.45 1.19 2.51
C ARG A 72 -1.12 -0.27 2.28
N LEU A 73 -1.20 -0.71 1.03
CA LEU A 73 -0.91 -2.07 0.61
C LEU A 73 0.32 -2.05 -0.28
N PHE A 74 1.27 -2.91 0.04
CA PHE A 74 2.48 -3.09 -0.76
C PHE A 74 2.73 -4.58 -0.96
N SER A 75 3.03 -4.98 -2.18
CA SER A 75 3.34 -6.36 -2.54
C SER A 75 4.66 -6.40 -3.30
N GLU A 76 5.54 -7.32 -2.94
CA GLU A 76 6.78 -7.60 -3.66
C GLU A 76 6.77 -9.05 -4.15
N SER A 77 6.88 -9.25 -5.47
CA SER A 77 7.05 -10.58 -6.04
C SER A 77 8.54 -10.97 -6.09
N PRO A 78 8.94 -12.11 -5.53
CA PRO A 78 10.32 -12.58 -5.56
C PRO A 78 10.80 -12.86 -6.99
N GLY A 79 12.05 -12.49 -7.29
CA GLY A 79 12.74 -12.93 -8.51
C GLY A 79 12.44 -12.14 -9.78
N VAL A 80 11.58 -11.13 -9.74
CA VAL A 80 11.33 -10.22 -10.86
C VAL A 80 11.68 -8.80 -10.45
N MET A 81 12.76 -8.26 -11.02
CA MET A 81 13.12 -6.85 -10.82
C MET A 81 11.92 -5.96 -11.18
N ASP A 82 11.64 -4.93 -10.37
CA ASP A 82 10.53 -3.98 -10.52
C ASP A 82 9.09 -4.54 -10.39
N SER A 83 8.89 -5.80 -9.97
CA SER A 83 7.55 -6.40 -9.73
C SER A 83 6.88 -5.98 -8.42
N GLN A 84 7.21 -4.79 -7.94
CA GLN A 84 6.64 -4.24 -6.72
C GLN A 84 5.36 -3.49 -7.09
N GLU A 85 4.28 -3.77 -6.37
CA GLU A 85 3.00 -3.12 -6.56
C GLU A 85 2.60 -2.39 -5.29
N PHE A 86 1.95 -1.24 -5.47
CA PHE A 86 1.41 -0.47 -4.38
C PHE A 86 -0.08 -0.22 -4.61
N THR A 87 -0.83 -0.16 -3.52
CA THR A 87 -2.18 0.41 -3.51
C THR A 87 -2.35 1.26 -2.27
N LYS A 88 -2.83 2.49 -2.47
CA LYS A 88 -3.13 3.45 -1.41
C LYS A 88 -4.58 3.83 -1.49
N VAL A 89 -5.24 3.85 -0.35
CA VAL A 89 -6.58 4.39 -0.20
C VAL A 89 -6.57 5.40 0.94
N THR A 90 -7.21 6.54 0.76
CA THR A 90 -7.33 7.54 1.83
C THR A 90 -8.72 8.13 1.80
N GLY A 91 -9.39 8.09 2.95
CA GLY A 91 -10.74 8.61 3.13
C GLY A 91 -10.91 9.29 4.49
N ILE A 92 -11.98 10.05 4.63
CA ILE A 92 -12.34 10.77 5.85
C ILE A 92 -13.09 9.83 6.77
N LEU A 93 -12.57 9.62 7.98
CA LEU A 93 -13.13 8.74 8.98
C LEU A 93 -14.06 9.51 9.93
N LYS A 94 -15.38 9.45 9.68
CA LYS A 94 -16.40 10.13 10.50
C LYS A 94 -16.85 9.26 11.66
N GLY A 95 -17.12 9.90 12.80
CA GLY A 95 -17.55 9.22 14.02
C GLY A 95 -16.45 8.40 14.71
N TYR A 96 -15.19 8.53 14.28
CA TYR A 96 -14.08 7.83 14.92
C TYR A 96 -13.84 8.36 16.33
N THR A 97 -13.86 7.44 17.28
CA THR A 97 -13.38 7.66 18.63
C THR A 97 -12.47 6.49 19.01
N PRO A 98 -11.23 6.72 19.50
CA PRO A 98 -10.22 5.68 19.72
C PRO A 98 -10.63 4.53 20.68
N SER A 99 -11.79 4.61 21.31
CA SER A 99 -12.24 3.68 22.34
C SER A 99 -13.73 3.28 22.27
N ALA A 100 -14.49 3.76 21.28
CA ALA A 100 -15.91 3.42 21.17
C ALA A 100 -16.12 2.14 20.35
N GLU A 101 -17.20 1.45 20.69
CA GLU A 101 -17.66 0.22 20.01
C GLU A 101 -18.28 0.49 18.63
N GLY A 102 -18.50 1.77 18.29
CA GLY A 102 -19.04 2.18 16.99
C GLY A 102 -18.10 1.85 15.83
N ILE A 103 -18.69 1.42 14.72
CA ILE A 103 -18.01 1.29 13.43
C ILE A 103 -18.05 2.69 12.79
N PRO A 104 -16.90 3.34 12.58
CA PRO A 104 -16.87 4.63 11.91
C PRO A 104 -17.23 4.49 10.43
N GLU A 105 -17.78 5.55 9.87
CA GLU A 105 -18.05 5.66 8.43
C GLU A 105 -16.84 6.25 7.72
N VAL A 106 -16.59 5.82 6.48
CA VAL A 106 -15.53 6.39 5.64
C VAL A 106 -16.14 7.12 4.45
N LEU A 107 -15.83 8.40 4.33
CA LEU A 107 -16.32 9.29 3.28
C LEU A 107 -15.19 9.78 2.37
N ASP A 108 -15.53 10.28 1.18
CA ASP A 108 -14.62 10.95 0.24
C ASP A 108 -13.31 10.18 -0.01
N ALA A 109 -13.41 8.85 -0.08
CA ALA A 109 -12.24 8.01 -0.21
C ALA A 109 -11.73 7.99 -1.65
N ARG A 110 -10.41 8.13 -1.78
CA ARG A 110 -9.67 8.11 -3.04
C ARG A 110 -8.68 6.97 -3.06
N MET A 111 -8.47 6.38 -4.22
CA MET A 111 -7.55 5.26 -4.41
C MET A 111 -6.52 5.57 -5.50
N THR A 112 -5.29 5.13 -5.25
CA THR A 112 -4.25 5.01 -6.27
C THR A 112 -3.59 3.65 -6.20
N SER A 113 -3.41 2.99 -7.35
CA SER A 113 -2.74 1.70 -7.43
C SER A 113 -1.83 1.63 -8.65
N GLY A 114 -0.68 0.96 -8.55
CA GLY A 114 0.25 0.85 -9.67
C GLY A 114 1.57 0.18 -9.32
N GLY A 115 2.53 0.30 -10.25
CA GLY A 115 3.88 -0.21 -10.06
C GLY A 115 4.74 0.70 -9.18
N ALA A 116 5.40 0.11 -8.18
CA ALA A 116 6.35 0.79 -7.31
C ALA A 116 7.82 0.67 -7.80
N GLY A 117 8.08 -0.22 -8.75
CA GLY A 117 9.38 -0.36 -9.42
C GLY A 117 9.74 0.85 -10.28
N PHE A 118 11.03 1.09 -10.51
CA PHE A 118 11.49 2.28 -11.23
C PHE A 118 10.93 2.35 -12.65
N ALA A 119 10.91 1.23 -13.38
CA ALA A 119 10.41 1.14 -14.75
C ALA A 119 8.89 1.40 -14.89
N HIS A 120 8.13 1.24 -13.81
CA HIS A 120 6.67 1.32 -13.82
C HIS A 120 6.11 2.54 -13.07
N LYS A 121 6.99 3.39 -12.52
CA LYS A 121 6.59 4.65 -11.89
C LYS A 121 6.01 5.59 -12.94
N GLY A 122 4.72 5.89 -12.79
CA GLY A 122 3.94 6.66 -13.77
C GLY A 122 2.86 5.85 -14.48
N ASP A 123 2.87 4.52 -14.33
CA ASP A 123 1.81 3.63 -14.77
C ASP A 123 0.93 3.25 -13.56
N TYR A 124 -0.19 3.95 -13.42
CA TYR A 124 -1.06 3.86 -12.25
C TYR A 124 -2.53 4.07 -12.62
N TRP A 125 -3.40 3.53 -11.79
CA TRP A 125 -4.84 3.74 -11.80
C TRP A 125 -5.22 4.69 -10.67
N LEU A 126 -6.01 5.72 -11.00
CA LEU A 126 -6.57 6.67 -10.03
C LEU A 126 -8.09 6.51 -9.94
N SER A 127 -8.60 6.64 -8.73
CA SER A 127 -10.03 6.83 -8.48
C SER A 127 -10.24 7.92 -7.45
N ASP A 128 -11.10 8.88 -7.77
CA ASP A 128 -11.61 9.86 -6.81
C ASP A 128 -12.79 9.34 -5.99
N SER A 129 -13.19 8.08 -6.20
CA SER A 129 -14.31 7.42 -5.52
C SER A 129 -13.98 5.96 -5.21
N ALA A 130 -13.76 5.67 -3.94
CA ALA A 130 -13.65 4.32 -3.40
C ALA A 130 -14.72 4.12 -2.31
N ASP A 131 -15.41 2.99 -2.34
CA ASP A 131 -16.30 2.58 -1.26
C ASP A 131 -15.51 1.71 -0.27
N ILE A 132 -15.64 2.02 1.02
CA ILE A 132 -14.90 1.35 2.09
C ILE A 132 -15.87 0.89 3.17
N GLU A 133 -15.99 -0.42 3.31
CA GLU A 133 -16.72 -1.03 4.40
C GLU A 133 -15.76 -1.44 5.51
N LEU A 134 -16.07 -1.03 6.73
CA LEU A 134 -15.35 -1.42 7.94
C LEU A 134 -16.22 -2.37 8.76
N HIS A 135 -15.66 -3.49 9.17
CA HIS A 135 -16.34 -4.42 10.07
C HIS A 135 -15.43 -4.76 11.25
N ARG A 136 -15.90 -4.53 12.47
CA ARG A 136 -15.18 -4.95 13.68
C ARG A 136 -15.89 -6.15 14.29
N PRO A 137 -15.23 -7.32 14.38
CA PRO A 137 -15.78 -8.46 15.10
C PRO A 137 -16.08 -8.07 16.56
N HIS A 138 -17.08 -8.70 17.19
CA HIS A 138 -17.58 -8.36 18.54
C HIS A 138 -16.54 -8.33 19.69
N LYS A 139 -15.29 -8.72 19.46
CA LYS A 139 -14.23 -8.61 20.47
C LYS A 139 -13.53 -7.26 20.33
N ARG A 140 -13.42 -6.55 21.45
CA ARG A 140 -12.85 -5.19 21.56
C ARG A 140 -11.47 -5.01 20.90
N ASP A 141 -10.66 -6.06 20.91
CA ASP A 141 -9.28 -6.05 20.37
C ASP A 141 -9.14 -6.80 19.03
N SER A 142 -10.26 -7.19 18.40
CA SER A 142 -10.20 -7.87 17.11
C SER A 142 -9.71 -6.94 16.00
N PRO A 143 -8.86 -7.44 15.08
CA PRO A 143 -8.55 -6.74 13.84
C PRO A 143 -9.83 -6.31 13.13
N MET A 144 -9.81 -5.11 12.57
CA MET A 144 -10.87 -4.61 11.72
C MET A 144 -10.76 -5.30 10.37
N GLU A 145 -11.86 -5.88 9.89
CA GLU A 145 -11.99 -6.28 8.50
C GLU A 145 -12.29 -5.03 7.67
N VAL A 146 -11.56 -4.91 6.57
CA VAL A 146 -11.65 -3.80 5.63
C VAL A 146 -11.97 -4.38 4.26
N LYS A 147 -13.02 -3.86 3.64
CA LYS A 147 -13.33 -4.11 2.24
C LYS A 147 -13.27 -2.80 1.48
N VAL A 148 -12.64 -2.80 0.32
CA VAL A 148 -12.56 -1.65 -0.57
C VAL A 148 -13.04 -2.07 -1.94
N THR A 149 -13.96 -1.30 -2.51
CA THR A 149 -14.34 -1.41 -3.91
C THR A 149 -14.12 -0.08 -4.63
N SER A 150 -13.54 -0.13 -5.82
CA SER A 150 -13.24 1.07 -6.60
C SER A 150 -13.05 0.72 -8.07
N VAL A 151 -13.30 1.67 -8.96
CA VAL A 151 -12.90 1.61 -10.37
C VAL A 151 -11.87 2.70 -10.61
N GLY A 152 -10.66 2.32 -10.98
CA GLY A 152 -9.58 3.26 -11.27
C GLY A 152 -9.39 3.45 -12.77
N TRP A 153 -9.07 4.67 -13.19
CA TRP A 153 -8.72 5.03 -14.57
C TRP A 153 -7.21 5.17 -14.71
N ASN A 154 -6.64 4.59 -15.76
CA ASN A 154 -5.24 4.78 -16.13
C ASN A 154 -5.13 5.66 -17.38
N SER A 155 -4.60 6.87 -17.20
CA SER A 155 -4.54 7.88 -18.27
C SER A 155 -3.55 7.55 -19.38
N TYR A 156 -2.51 6.76 -19.10
CA TYR A 156 -1.51 6.33 -20.08
C TYR A 156 -2.05 5.20 -20.94
N ARG A 157 -2.66 4.19 -20.30
CA ARG A 157 -3.21 3.00 -20.95
C ARG A 157 -4.58 3.21 -21.59
N LYS A 158 -5.30 4.27 -21.17
CA LYS A 158 -6.69 4.56 -21.58
C LYS A 158 -7.66 3.42 -21.22
N GLU A 159 -7.52 2.87 -20.01
CA GLU A 159 -8.35 1.76 -19.54
C GLU A 159 -8.81 1.95 -18.09
N ASP A 160 -9.99 1.39 -17.79
CA ASP A 160 -10.52 1.23 -16.44
C ASP A 160 -10.12 -0.13 -15.86
N ARG A 161 -9.91 -0.17 -14.54
CA ARG A 161 -9.69 -1.40 -13.79
C ARG A 161 -10.49 -1.39 -12.50
N SER A 162 -11.23 -2.46 -12.26
CA SER A 162 -11.92 -2.69 -10.98
C SER A 162 -10.94 -3.22 -9.92
N PHE A 163 -11.07 -2.70 -8.72
CA PHE A 163 -10.31 -3.10 -7.54
C PHE A 163 -11.26 -3.61 -6.47
N TYR A 164 -10.99 -4.82 -5.97
CA TYR A 164 -11.67 -5.44 -4.84
C TYR A 164 -10.60 -5.87 -3.83
N LEU A 165 -10.50 -5.14 -2.72
CA LEU A 165 -9.54 -5.45 -1.65
C LEU A 165 -10.32 -5.94 -0.44
N GLN A 166 -9.86 -7.03 0.18
CA GLN A 166 -10.41 -7.52 1.43
C GLN A 166 -9.27 -8.02 2.30
N PHE A 167 -9.09 -7.39 3.46
CA PHE A 167 -8.03 -7.75 4.40
C PHE A 167 -8.41 -7.35 5.82
N THR A 168 -7.67 -7.89 6.79
CA THR A 168 -7.81 -7.50 8.19
C THR A 168 -6.58 -6.70 8.62
N CYS A 169 -6.81 -5.70 9.46
CA CYS A 169 -5.73 -4.89 10.01
C CYS A 169 -6.12 -4.30 11.36
N GLN A 170 -5.12 -3.97 12.17
CA GLN A 170 -5.32 -3.21 13.39
C GLN A 170 -4.98 -1.75 13.13
N PRO A 171 -5.96 -0.82 13.23
CA PRO A 171 -5.71 0.60 13.02
C PRO A 171 -4.68 1.13 14.03
N ARG A 172 -3.72 1.90 13.55
CA ARG A 172 -2.74 2.60 14.37
C ARG A 172 -2.93 4.09 14.24
N GLU A 173 -3.06 4.80 15.36
CA GLU A 173 -3.11 6.25 15.34
C GLU A 173 -1.70 6.82 15.17
N ILE A 174 -1.50 7.64 14.14
CA ILE A 174 -0.21 8.31 13.87
C ILE A 174 -0.50 9.79 13.56
N PRO A 175 0.12 10.75 14.26
CA PRO A 175 -0.06 12.16 13.96
C PRO A 175 0.64 12.54 12.64
N VAL A 176 0.15 13.59 11.97
CA VAL A 176 0.62 14.05 10.64
C VAL A 176 2.14 14.17 10.57
N GLU A 177 2.79 14.70 11.61
CA GLU A 177 4.23 14.98 11.64
C GLU A 177 5.10 13.72 11.68
N LYS A 178 4.51 12.56 12.00
CA LYS A 178 5.21 11.27 12.10
C LYS A 178 4.96 10.37 10.90
N LEU A 179 4.17 10.81 9.92
CA LEU A 179 3.92 10.04 8.72
C LEU A 179 5.20 9.94 7.88
N SER A 180 5.50 8.72 7.41
CA SER A 180 6.52 8.52 6.39
C SER A 180 6.05 8.98 5.01
N ALA A 181 6.97 9.15 4.06
CA ALA A 181 6.63 9.48 2.67
C ALA A 181 5.66 8.46 2.02
N TRP A 182 5.82 7.17 2.34
CA TRP A 182 4.90 6.09 1.93
C TRP A 182 3.47 6.32 2.43
N GLN A 183 3.35 6.77 3.68
CA GLN A 183 2.07 7.02 4.34
C GLN A 183 1.44 8.35 3.91
N GLY A 184 2.17 9.21 3.19
CA GLY A 184 1.68 10.51 2.73
C GLY A 184 2.24 11.70 3.50
N GLY A 185 3.20 11.48 4.39
CA GLY A 185 3.94 12.55 5.06
C GLY A 185 4.99 13.20 4.17
N ASN A 186 5.70 14.17 4.73
CA ASN A 186 6.77 14.89 4.03
C ASN A 186 7.91 13.94 3.62
N GLY A 187 8.42 14.12 2.42
CA GLY A 187 9.59 13.41 1.94
C GLY A 187 9.76 13.48 0.43
N ASN A 188 10.77 12.77 -0.05
CA ASN A 188 10.99 12.63 -1.48
C ASN A 188 9.83 11.81 -2.09
N LEU A 189 9.16 12.34 -3.12
CA LEU A 189 8.07 11.68 -3.87
C LEU A 189 8.44 10.25 -4.31
N TRP A 190 9.71 10.02 -4.63
CA TRP A 190 10.21 8.69 -5.00
C TRP A 190 10.04 7.64 -3.89
N ARG A 191 10.09 8.06 -2.63
CA ARG A 191 9.89 7.21 -1.43
C ARG A 191 8.42 7.04 -1.08
N SER A 192 7.50 7.68 -1.80
CA SER A 192 6.07 7.54 -1.57
C SER A 192 5.49 6.26 -2.17
N PHE A 193 6.24 5.47 -2.95
CA PHE A 193 5.69 4.30 -3.66
C PHE A 193 5.87 2.97 -2.94
N GLY A 194 6.53 2.94 -1.79
CA GLY A 194 6.64 1.74 -0.96
C GLY A 194 7.21 2.06 0.42
N PRO A 195 7.07 1.14 1.39
CA PRO A 195 7.61 1.33 2.73
C PRO A 195 9.14 1.48 2.69
N THR A 196 9.68 2.27 3.61
CA THR A 196 11.13 2.32 3.83
C THR A 196 11.54 1.05 4.57
N LYS A 197 12.52 0.31 4.02
CA LYS A 197 13.07 -0.90 4.66
C LYS A 197 13.82 -0.55 5.94
#